data_AF-A0A0U3GQT7-F1
#
_entry.id   AF-A0A0U3GQT7-F1
#
_cell.length_a   1.000
_cell.length_b   1.000
_cell.length_c   1.000
_cell.angle_alpha   90.00
_cell.angle_beta   90.00
_cell.angle_gamma   90.00
#
_symmetry.space_group_name_H-M   'P 1'
#
loop_
_entity.id
_entity.type
_entity.pdbx_description
1 polymer ?
#
loop_
_entity_poly.entity_id
_entity_poly.type
_entity_poly.pdbx_seq_one_letter_code
_entity_poly.pdbx_strand_id
1 'polypeptide(L)'
;MTYYKPEEIPIVPGLVGIKVIKVQEEQIEYRKEEELENIERENLIVYIVSNNGLRVVNGLKSKYALPEPLKLLRIGVPKEVNSENITFEYVTFFDKDYVLIGFYTTYEFDKPFVVLEFEKNQTKIISKSENDRAEVVTNQKVKKKTSKKKKRKKSAKKSSSKRKIKGKSTRKS
;
A
#
# COMPACT_ATOMS: atom_id res chain seq x y z
N MET A 1 14.18 -14.13 5.65
CA MET A 1 13.33 -13.31 6.54
C MET A 1 14.21 -12.42 7.36
N THR A 2 13.78 -11.19 7.58
CA THR A 2 14.49 -10.24 8.43
C THR A 2 13.53 -9.70 9.47
N TYR A 3 13.94 -9.75 10.73
CA TYR A 3 13.16 -9.26 11.85
C TYR A 3 13.66 -7.89 12.26
N TYR A 4 12.73 -6.96 12.41
CA TYR A 4 12.99 -5.60 12.80
C TYR A 4 12.25 -5.25 14.08
N LYS A 5 12.91 -4.51 14.96
CA LYS A 5 12.24 -3.87 16.09
C LYS A 5 11.78 -2.47 15.65
N PRO A 6 10.47 -2.18 15.66
CA PRO A 6 9.96 -0.84 15.37
C PRO A 6 10.24 0.13 16.53
N GLU A 7 10.54 1.38 16.16
CA GLU A 7 10.68 2.52 17.05
C GLU A 7 9.99 3.71 16.38
N GLU A 8 9.03 4.33 17.06
CA GLU A 8 8.36 5.53 16.55
C GLU A 8 9.23 6.76 16.82
N ILE A 9 9.54 7.52 15.77
CA ILE A 9 10.35 8.72 15.87
C ILE A 9 9.60 9.94 15.32
N PRO A 10 9.48 11.04 16.08
CA PRO A 10 8.96 12.29 15.54
C PRO A 10 9.99 12.86 14.56
N ILE A 11 9.54 13.13 13.34
CA ILE A 11 10.39 13.63 12.28
C ILE A 11 10.28 15.15 12.20
N VAL A 12 9.05 15.63 12.03
CA VAL A 12 8.64 17.05 12.11
C VAL A 12 7.30 17.11 12.86
N PRO A 13 6.87 18.26 13.39
CA PRO A 13 5.57 18.38 14.03
C PRO A 13 4.45 17.80 13.14
N GLY A 14 3.69 16.85 13.69
CA GLY A 14 2.64 16.18 12.93
C GLY A 14 3.05 15.00 12.06
N LEU A 15 4.34 14.69 11.90
CA LEU A 15 4.81 13.54 11.09
C LEU A 15 5.68 12.61 11.94
N VAL A 16 5.23 11.35 12.05
CA VAL A 16 5.93 10.30 12.79
C VAL A 16 6.42 9.24 11.82
N GLY A 17 7.71 8.92 11.89
CA GLY A 17 8.33 7.81 11.18
C GLY A 17 8.38 6.56 12.05
N ILE A 18 8.26 5.40 11.42
CA ILE A 18 8.48 4.11 12.07
C ILE A 18 9.88 3.65 11.67
N LYS A 19 10.84 3.94 12.53
CA LYS A 19 12.22 3.51 12.41
C LYS A 19 12.32 2.04 12.74
N VAL A 20 13.24 1.34 12.09
CA VAL A 20 13.48 -0.08 12.30
C VAL A 20 14.94 -0.36 12.61
N ILE A 21 15.18 -1.20 13.61
CA ILE A 21 16.51 -1.73 13.92
C ILE A 21 16.51 -3.23 13.58
N LYS A 22 17.48 -3.66 12.77
CA LYS A 22 17.61 -5.08 12.38
C LYS A 22 18.01 -5.90 13.62
N VAL A 23 17.20 -6.89 13.96
CA VAL A 23 17.42 -7.76 15.13
C VAL A 23 18.00 -9.10 14.69
N GLN A 24 17.41 -9.71 13.67
CA GLN A 24 17.76 -11.06 13.26
C GLN A 24 17.51 -11.25 11.76
N GLU A 25 18.30 -12.11 11.13
CA GLU A 25 18.10 -12.54 9.76
C GLU A 25 18.13 -14.07 9.72
N GLU A 26 17.08 -14.66 9.18
CA GLU A 26 16.93 -16.11 9.06
C GLU A 26 16.65 -16.45 7.59
N GLN A 27 17.40 -17.37 7.02
CA GLN A 27 17.06 -17.96 5.73
C GLN A 27 16.15 -19.15 6.00
N ILE A 28 14.89 -19.02 5.57
CA ILE A 28 13.89 -20.09 5.70
C ILE A 28 13.46 -20.44 4.28
N GLU A 29 13.52 -21.72 3.93
CA GLU A 29 12.88 -22.25 2.74
C GLU A 29 11.42 -22.54 3.06
N TYR A 30 10.51 -21.88 2.36
CA TYR A 30 9.06 -22.04 2.53
C TYR A 30 8.45 -22.67 1.28
N ARG A 31 7.50 -23.59 1.48
CA ARG A 31 6.87 -24.34 0.39
C ARG A 31 5.53 -23.73 -0.07
N LYS A 32 4.87 -22.92 0.78
CA LYS A 32 3.57 -22.28 0.48
C LYS A 32 3.52 -20.85 1.03
N GLU A 33 2.86 -19.94 0.30
CA GLU A 33 2.69 -18.53 0.68
C GLU A 33 1.91 -18.35 2.01
N GLU A 34 0.98 -19.27 2.32
CA GLU A 34 0.14 -19.23 3.54
C GLU A 34 0.94 -19.47 4.83
N GLU A 35 2.11 -20.12 4.76
CA GLU A 35 3.00 -20.32 5.91
C GLU A 35 3.72 -19.02 6.30
N LEU A 36 3.86 -18.08 5.36
CA LEU A 36 4.49 -16.78 5.59
C LEU A 36 3.55 -15.79 6.28
N GLU A 37 2.24 -15.93 6.05
CA GLU A 37 1.23 -15.01 6.58
C GLU A 37 1.01 -15.20 8.09
N ASN A 38 1.18 -16.42 8.61
CA ASN A 38 0.95 -16.75 10.02
C ASN A 38 2.18 -16.53 10.92
N ILE A 39 3.29 -16.03 10.39
CA ILE A 39 4.47 -15.71 11.19
C ILE A 39 4.25 -14.33 11.80
N GLU A 40 3.65 -14.33 12.98
CA GLU A 40 3.58 -13.20 13.87
C GLU A 40 4.53 -13.46 15.05
N ARG A 41 5.47 -12.54 15.28
CA ARG A 41 6.21 -12.46 16.54
C ARG A 41 5.79 -11.18 17.24
N GLU A 42 5.46 -11.26 18.51
CA GLU A 42 5.05 -10.10 19.30
C GLU A 42 6.12 -9.00 19.23
N ASN A 43 5.68 -7.77 18.92
CA ASN A 43 6.51 -6.56 18.86
C ASN A 43 7.66 -6.56 17.83
N LEU A 44 7.66 -7.47 16.85
CA LEU A 44 8.63 -7.47 15.76
C LEU A 44 7.93 -7.30 14.41
N ILE A 45 8.50 -6.44 13.57
CA ILE A 45 8.08 -6.34 12.17
C ILE A 45 8.86 -7.37 11.37
N VAL A 46 8.14 -8.30 10.76
CA VAL A 46 8.71 -9.34 9.91
C VAL A 46 8.72 -8.83 8.48
N TYR A 47 9.90 -8.79 7.87
CA TYR A 47 10.08 -8.47 6.47
C TYR A 47 10.49 -9.72 5.70
N ILE A 48 9.68 -10.11 4.72
CA ILE A 48 9.87 -11.33 3.94
C ILE A 48 10.16 -10.95 2.50
N VAL A 49 11.38 -11.21 2.02
CA VAL A 49 11.70 -11.12 0.58
C VAL A 49 11.52 -12.50 -0.02
N SER A 50 10.45 -12.67 -0.80
CA SER A 50 10.27 -13.89 -1.60
C SER A 50 11.05 -13.82 -2.91
N ASN A 51 11.37 -14.98 -3.48
CA ASN A 51 12.04 -15.10 -4.79
C ASN A 51 11.25 -14.40 -5.93
N ASN A 52 9.95 -14.15 -5.73
CA ASN A 52 9.08 -13.45 -6.68
C ASN A 52 9.06 -11.92 -6.46
N GLY A 53 9.91 -11.39 -5.59
CA GLY A 53 9.94 -9.97 -5.21
C GLY A 53 8.77 -9.53 -4.33
N LEU A 54 7.89 -10.46 -3.93
CA LEU A 54 6.75 -10.18 -3.06
C LEU A 54 7.25 -9.96 -1.64
N ARG A 55 6.89 -8.81 -1.07
CA ARG A 55 7.33 -8.32 0.24
C ARG A 55 6.14 -8.25 1.17
N VAL A 56 6.19 -9.00 2.25
CA VAL A 56 5.16 -9.01 3.30
C VAL A 56 5.74 -8.37 4.54
N VAL A 57 5.01 -7.39 5.08
CA VAL A 57 5.34 -6.67 6.32
C VAL A 57 4.24 -6.95 7.33
N ASN A 58 4.50 -7.84 8.29
CA ASN A 58 3.53 -8.16 9.34
C ASN A 58 3.74 -7.26 10.56
N GLY A 59 2.65 -6.88 11.23
CA GLY A 59 2.69 -6.09 12.48
C GLY A 59 2.90 -4.59 12.33
N LEU A 60 2.99 -4.05 11.11
CA LEU A 60 3.17 -2.61 10.87
C LEU A 60 1.85 -1.84 10.97
N LYS A 61 1.70 -1.02 12.01
CA LYS A 61 0.63 -0.02 12.11
C LYS A 61 1.11 1.29 11.50
N SER A 62 1.00 1.41 10.17
CA SER A 62 1.39 2.64 9.48
C SER A 62 0.33 3.05 8.47
N LYS A 63 0.26 4.35 8.19
CA LYS A 63 -0.58 4.87 7.13
C LYS A 63 0.06 4.64 5.76
N TYR A 64 1.38 4.78 5.71
CA TYR A 64 2.17 4.52 4.52
C TYR A 64 3.28 3.56 4.87
N ALA A 65 3.26 2.40 4.21
CA ALA A 65 4.35 1.44 4.26
C ALA A 65 5.32 1.71 3.10
N LEU A 66 6.62 1.74 3.40
CA LEU A 66 7.67 1.77 2.40
C LEU A 66 7.87 0.37 1.82
N PRO A 67 8.29 0.27 0.54
CA PRO A 67 8.51 -1.01 -0.10
C PRO A 67 9.65 -1.79 0.55
N GLU A 68 10.62 -1.11 1.18
CA GLU A 68 11.69 -1.68 1.98
C GLU A 68 12.08 -0.69 3.09
N PRO A 69 12.79 -1.16 4.12
CA PRO A 69 13.50 -0.27 5.03
C PRO A 69 14.43 0.65 4.23
N LEU A 70 14.20 1.96 4.29
CA LEU A 70 14.98 2.97 3.59
C LEU A 70 15.45 4.05 4.54
N LYS A 71 16.71 4.46 4.40
CA LYS A 71 17.24 5.58 5.16
C LYS A 71 16.65 6.90 4.65
N LEU A 72 16.13 7.70 5.57
CA LEU A 72 15.68 9.05 5.31
C LEU A 72 16.89 10.00 5.25
N LEU A 73 17.03 10.73 4.15
CA LEU A 73 18.15 11.65 3.92
C LEU A 73 17.80 13.08 4.26
N ARG A 74 16.68 13.57 3.73
CA ARG A 74 16.21 14.94 3.96
C ARG A 74 14.71 15.08 3.77
N ILE A 75 14.19 16.18 4.26
CA ILE A 75 12.78 16.53 4.16
C ILE A 75 12.65 17.96 3.68
N GLY A 76 11.91 18.14 2.59
CA GLY A 76 11.45 19.45 2.15
C GLY A 76 10.14 19.81 2.84
N VAL A 77 10.18 20.81 3.71
CA VAL A 77 9.00 21.41 4.33
C VAL A 77 8.66 22.69 3.56
N PRO A 78 7.45 22.85 3.03
CA PRO A 78 7.08 24.09 2.34
C PRO A 78 6.99 25.23 3.37
N LYS A 79 7.75 26.29 3.13
CA LYS A 79 7.78 27.49 3.97
C LYS A 79 6.86 28.58 3.41
N GLU A 80 6.93 28.79 2.10
CA GLU A 80 6.10 29.76 1.37
C GLU A 80 5.49 29.07 0.16
N VAL A 81 4.17 29.24 0.01
CA VAL A 81 3.40 28.70 -1.11
C VAL A 81 2.68 29.88 -1.76
N ASN A 82 3.27 30.39 -2.84
CA ASN A 82 2.66 31.41 -3.68
C ASN A 82 2.01 30.74 -4.90
N SER A 83 1.22 31.50 -5.67
CA SER A 83 0.49 30.98 -6.84
C SER A 83 1.40 30.39 -7.92
N GLU A 84 2.67 30.81 -7.98
CA GLU A 84 3.63 30.42 -9.00
C GLU A 84 4.83 29.64 -8.46
N ASN A 85 5.21 29.87 -7.20
CA ASN A 85 6.45 29.33 -6.62
C ASN A 85 6.21 28.72 -5.24
N ILE A 86 6.93 27.64 -4.98
CA ILE A 86 6.98 26.98 -3.67
C ILE A 86 8.42 27.00 -3.18
N THR A 87 8.64 27.64 -2.03
CA THR A 87 9.95 27.64 -1.37
C THR A 87 9.99 26.56 -0.31
N PHE A 88 10.98 25.68 -0.42
CA PHE A 88 11.20 24.59 0.53
C PHE A 88 12.32 24.92 1.51
N GLU A 89 12.07 24.60 2.77
CA GLU A 89 13.11 24.48 3.78
C GLU A 89 13.49 23.01 3.92
N TYR A 90 14.77 22.70 3.75
CA TYR A 90 15.27 21.33 3.82
C TYR A 90 15.87 21.02 5.19
N VAL A 91 15.29 20.05 5.88
CA VAL A 91 15.87 19.47 7.09
C VAL A 91 16.61 18.20 6.71
N THR A 92 17.91 18.12 7.00
CA THR A 92 18.77 16.99 6.65
C THR A 92 19.01 16.07 7.83
N PHE A 93 19.10 14.76 7.56
CA PHE A 93 19.24 13.70 8.55
C PHE A 93 20.47 12.81 8.28
N PHE A 94 21.48 13.31 7.57
CA PHE A 94 22.65 12.51 7.16
C PHE A 94 23.38 11.84 8.33
N ASP A 95 23.48 12.54 9.46
CA ASP A 95 24.14 12.07 10.68
C ASP A 95 23.28 11.09 11.49
N LYS A 96 22.00 10.94 11.15
CA LYS A 96 21.06 10.07 11.85
C LYS A 96 20.81 8.81 11.04
N ASP A 97 20.82 7.66 11.71
CA ASP A 97 20.48 6.39 11.08
C ASP A 97 18.96 6.14 11.09
N TYR A 98 18.22 6.99 10.37
CA TYR A 98 16.77 6.93 10.28
C TYR A 98 16.34 5.98 9.17
N VAL A 99 16.54 4.67 9.39
CA VAL A 99 16.00 3.64 8.51
C VAL A 99 14.52 3.44 8.82
N LEU A 100 13.65 3.91 7.93
CA LEU A 100 12.20 3.88 8.09
C LEU A 100 11.59 2.73 7.29
N ILE A 101 10.54 2.11 7.83
CA ILE A 101 9.71 1.13 7.12
C ILE A 101 8.31 1.69 6.78
N GLY A 102 7.96 2.82 7.36
CA GLY A 102 6.70 3.49 7.13
C GLY A 102 6.60 4.78 7.92
N PHE A 103 5.51 5.49 7.74
CA PHE A 103 5.23 6.75 8.44
C PHE A 103 3.73 7.00 8.51
N TYR A 104 3.34 7.85 9.44
CA TYR A 104 1.97 8.32 9.60
C TYR A 104 1.97 9.77 10.09
N THR A 105 0.87 10.46 9.80
CA THR A 105 0.67 11.86 10.17
C THR A 105 -0.35 11.95 11.30
N THR A 106 -0.09 12.80 12.29
CA THR A 106 -0.99 13.06 13.42
C THR A 106 -1.85 14.30 13.16
N TYR A 107 -2.71 14.64 14.12
CA TYR A 107 -3.55 15.85 14.07
C TYR A 107 -2.74 17.16 14.11
N GLU A 108 -1.49 17.10 14.58
CA GLU A 108 -0.58 18.26 14.65
C GLU A 108 0.02 18.62 13.28
N PHE A 109 -0.27 17.85 12.23
CA PHE A 109 0.25 18.11 10.88
C PHE A 109 -0.46 19.32 10.25
N ASP A 110 0.20 20.48 10.36
CA ASP A 110 -0.33 21.76 9.91
C ASP A 110 -0.05 22.05 8.43
N LYS A 111 1.07 21.53 7.89
CA LYS A 111 1.58 21.82 6.54
C LYS A 111 0.68 21.27 5.42
N PRO A 112 0.59 21.95 4.26
CA PRO A 112 -0.22 21.48 3.14
C PRO A 112 0.31 20.15 2.55
N PHE A 113 1.63 20.01 2.49
CA PHE A 113 2.33 18.77 2.15
C PHE A 113 3.77 18.81 2.66
N VAL A 114 4.46 17.68 2.64
CA VAL A 114 5.91 17.58 2.87
C VAL A 114 6.52 16.60 1.88
N VAL A 115 7.81 16.79 1.57
CA VAL A 115 8.56 15.94 0.65
C VAL A 115 9.61 15.17 1.43
N LEU A 116 9.49 13.85 1.49
CA LEU A 116 10.49 12.96 2.07
C LEU A 116 11.42 12.45 0.98
N GLU A 117 12.71 12.60 1.19
CA GLU A 117 13.74 12.04 0.31
C GLU A 117 14.52 10.95 1.04
N PHE A 118 14.51 9.77 0.43
CA PHE A 118 15.14 8.57 0.93
C PHE A 118 16.37 8.21 0.07
N GLU A 119 17.15 7.26 0.57
CA GLU A 119 18.17 6.58 -0.23
C GLU A 119 17.60 5.97 -1.52
N LYS A 120 18.50 5.69 -2.46
CA LYS A 120 18.17 5.16 -3.80
C LYS A 120 17.29 6.10 -4.62
N ASN A 121 17.39 7.41 -4.38
CA ASN A 121 16.64 8.47 -5.08
C ASN A 121 15.11 8.28 -5.01
N GLN A 122 14.62 7.67 -3.92
CA GLN A 122 13.18 7.54 -3.71
C GLN A 122 12.65 8.79 -3.02
N THR A 123 11.67 9.44 -3.65
CA THR A 123 10.99 10.61 -3.09
C THR A 123 9.53 10.29 -2.84
N LYS A 124 9.02 10.69 -1.68
CA LYS A 124 7.62 10.51 -1.32
C LYS A 124 7.03 11.82 -0.82
N ILE A 125 5.93 12.22 -1.44
CA ILE A 125 5.17 13.42 -1.04
C ILE A 125 4.03 12.97 -0.13
N ILE A 126 3.87 13.65 1.00
CA ILE A 126 2.78 13.43 1.94
C ILE A 126 1.92 14.69 1.92
N SER A 127 0.69 14.57 1.48
CA SER A 127 -0.26 15.69 1.42
C SER A 127 -1.24 15.63 2.57
N LYS A 128 -1.61 16.79 3.12
CA LYS A 128 -2.61 16.90 4.20
C LYS A 128 -3.97 16.35 3.80
N SER A 129 -4.37 16.54 2.53
CA SER A 129 -5.64 16.02 1.99
C SER A 129 -5.72 14.49 1.95
N GLU A 130 -4.59 13.79 1.97
CA GLU A 130 -4.57 12.34 2.08
C GLU A 130 -4.82 11.87 3.52
N ASN A 131 -4.85 12.77 4.51
CA ASN A 131 -5.03 12.44 5.93
C ASN A 131 -6.46 12.12 6.33
N ASP A 132 -7.45 12.68 5.64
CA ASP A 132 -8.85 12.52 6.02
C ASP A 132 -9.47 11.17 5.60
N ARG A 133 -8.73 10.30 4.89
CA ARG A 133 -9.32 9.11 4.23
C ARG A 133 -8.53 7.81 4.29
N ALA A 134 -7.33 7.78 4.83
CA ALA A 134 -6.54 6.56 4.84
C ALA A 134 -6.65 5.87 6.21
N GLU A 135 -7.46 4.82 6.24
CA GLU A 135 -7.42 3.80 7.29
C GLU A 135 -5.97 3.37 7.50
N VAL A 136 -5.57 3.12 8.76
CA VAL A 136 -4.28 2.49 9.07
C VAL A 136 -4.17 1.27 8.17
N VAL A 137 -3.16 1.29 7.31
CA VAL A 137 -2.94 0.23 6.33
C VAL A 137 -2.38 -0.96 7.11
N THR A 138 -3.27 -1.67 7.80
CA THR A 138 -3.04 -3.04 8.25
C THR A 138 -3.39 -3.97 7.10
N ASN A 139 -2.90 -3.68 5.90
CA ASN A 139 -3.50 -4.16 4.66
C ASN A 139 -2.45 -4.06 3.55
N GLN A 140 -2.39 -4.87 2.52
CA GLN A 140 -3.29 -5.87 2.00
C GLN A 140 -2.46 -6.61 0.96
N LYS A 141 -2.75 -7.91 0.82
CA LYS A 141 -2.51 -8.72 -0.38
C LYS A 141 -2.27 -7.82 -1.59
N VAL A 142 -1.10 -7.98 -2.23
CA VAL A 142 -1.04 -7.77 -3.68
C VAL A 142 -2.02 -8.78 -4.25
N LYS A 143 -3.32 -8.43 -4.29
CA LYS A 143 -4.25 -9.11 -5.17
C LYS A 143 -3.64 -8.85 -6.53
N LYS A 144 -2.90 -9.84 -7.04
CA LYS A 144 -2.73 -10.04 -8.47
C LYS A 144 -4.08 -9.64 -9.05
N LYS A 145 -4.08 -8.69 -9.98
CA LYS A 145 -5.22 -8.51 -10.87
C LYS A 145 -5.39 -9.88 -11.53
N THR A 146 -6.11 -10.80 -10.88
CA THR A 146 -6.74 -11.91 -11.54
C THR A 146 -7.63 -11.19 -12.52
N SER A 147 -7.16 -11.09 -13.76
CA SER A 147 -7.97 -10.74 -14.89
C SER A 147 -9.28 -11.46 -14.63
N LYS A 148 -10.37 -10.70 -14.41
CA LYS A 148 -11.69 -11.27 -14.25
C LYS A 148 -11.87 -12.10 -15.51
N LYS A 149 -11.67 -13.43 -15.40
CA LYS A 149 -11.94 -14.38 -16.46
C LYS A 149 -13.42 -14.16 -16.70
N LYS A 150 -13.75 -13.41 -17.75
CA LYS A 150 -15.12 -13.11 -18.15
C LYS A 150 -15.81 -14.46 -18.15
N LYS A 151 -16.66 -14.73 -17.16
CA LYS A 151 -17.58 -15.86 -17.21
C LYS A 151 -18.37 -15.62 -18.50
N ARG A 152 -18.03 -16.36 -19.57
CA ARG A 152 -18.86 -16.43 -20.77
C ARG A 152 -20.25 -16.74 -20.24
N LYS A 153 -21.18 -15.78 -20.34
CA LYS A 153 -22.60 -16.08 -20.20
C LYS A 153 -22.85 -17.18 -21.23
N LYS A 154 -23.11 -18.41 -20.77
CA LYS A 154 -23.68 -19.46 -21.61
C LYS A 154 -24.93 -18.84 -22.21
N SER A 155 -24.92 -18.57 -23.51
CA SER A 155 -26.13 -18.15 -24.19
C SER A 155 -27.12 -19.30 -24.04
N ALA A 156 -28.27 -19.01 -23.43
CA ALA A 156 -29.38 -19.93 -23.47
C ALA A 156 -29.76 -20.10 -24.96
N LYS A 157 -29.94 -21.36 -25.37
CA LYS A 157 -30.47 -21.72 -26.69
C LYS A 157 -31.70 -20.86 -26.95
N LYS A 158 -31.69 -20.04 -28.01
CA LYS A 158 -32.91 -19.44 -28.57
C LYS A 158 -33.82 -20.59 -28.97
N SER A 159 -34.83 -20.87 -28.16
CA SER A 159 -35.93 -21.76 -28.54
C SER A 159 -36.71 -21.05 -29.64
N SER A 160 -36.58 -21.53 -30.88
CA SER A 160 -37.44 -21.14 -32.00
C SER A 160 -38.85 -21.63 -31.72
N SER A 161 -39.65 -20.78 -31.07
CA SER A 161 -41.10 -20.98 -30.98
C SER A 161 -41.68 -20.81 -32.39
N LYS A 162 -41.79 -21.93 -33.12
CA LYS A 162 -42.56 -22.07 -34.36
C LYS A 162 -43.94 -21.45 -34.17
N ARG A 163 -44.25 -20.40 -34.93
CA ARG A 163 -45.61 -19.84 -35.05
C ARG A 163 -46.56 -20.98 -35.47
N LYS A 164 -47.62 -21.21 -34.69
CA LYS A 164 -48.73 -22.07 -35.08
C LYS A 164 -49.45 -21.45 -36.28
N ILE A 165 -49.39 -22.15 -37.41
CA ILE A 165 -50.22 -21.93 -38.59
C ILE A 165 -51.68 -22.17 -38.16
N LYS A 166 -52.51 -21.13 -38.14
CA LYS A 166 -53.96 -21.29 -38.01
C LYS A 166 -54.50 -21.67 -39.39
N GLY A 167 -54.85 -22.95 -39.55
CA GLY A 167 -55.48 -23.49 -40.74
C GLY A 167 -56.86 -22.87 -40.98
N LYS A 168 -57.18 -22.67 -42.26
CA LYS A 168 -58.51 -22.30 -42.76
C LYS A 168 -59.43 -23.52 -42.73
N SER A 169 -60.64 -23.35 -42.20
CA SER A 169 -61.82 -24.20 -42.41
C SER A 169 -63.03 -23.36 -41.99
N THR A 170 -63.76 -22.76 -42.96
CA THR A 170 -65.09 -23.18 -43.48
C THR A 170 -66.11 -23.41 -42.35
N ARG A 171 -67.30 -22.77 -42.30
CA ARG A 171 -68.33 -22.58 -43.35
C ARG A 171 -69.56 -21.79 -42.81
N LYS A 172 -70.47 -21.44 -43.75
CA LYS A 172 -71.90 -21.00 -43.67
C LYS A 172 -72.10 -19.50 -43.96
N SER A 173 -72.96 -19.06 -44.89
CA SER A 173 -74.00 -19.70 -45.70
C SER A 173 -74.03 -19.06 -47.10
#